data_AF-A0A8H5VMA5-F1
#
_entry.id   AF-A0A8H5VMA5-F1
#
_cell.length_a   1.000
_cell.length_b   1.000
_cell.length_c   1.000
_cell.angle_alpha   90.00
_cell.angle_beta   90.00
_cell.angle_gamma   90.00
#
_symmetry.space_group_name_H-M   'P 1'
#
loop_
_entity.id
_entity.type
_entity.pdbx_description
1 polymer ?
#
loop_
_entity_poly.entity_id
_entity_poly.type
_entity_poly.pdbx_seq_one_letter_code
_entity_poly.pdbx_strand_id
1 'polypeptide(L)'
;MAEHFQLLRSTPDSSLFSFPPANAPAPIAPVEVPTSILRPFNIPEHIFTGALDAKVPLTIAILYAVTVKSLNIYNKSNGKKPWAISKTRPFFAFVVLHNVFLCVYSAWTFWGMLAGMKRSIVNPTGPQGLAGTADSFCRLHGSSGLGNSVYYNDTTSSFVSSAENAAIVDGLPSGTVGGRLWNEGLAYYGWIFYLSKFYEVLDTFIILAKGKLSSTLQTYHHAGAMLCMWAGMRYMSAPIWQFVLINSFIHSLMYFYYTLTAFNIRVPTPVKRTLTSMQITQFLVGASNTVAHSFISYKVPVTVIQKLSAPVGATTAAPDASQETVVDGAVESLKKFIWGAGEGADPIASQAVSAEAFAAETQYITQPCIMTTGETFAIWLNVLYLAPLTYLFVSFFIASYVKRSNAASKTSHKGAHDVNANIALAEKAGWDAAKGIEKEIYDGANMANGSSDEASRSSTPKKANGKPRRKA
;
A
#
# COMPACT_ATOMS: atom_id res chain seq x y z
N MET A 1 -2.15 -29.52 17.93
CA MET A 1 -2.82 -28.32 17.34
C MET A 1 -1.85 -27.23 16.85
N ALA A 2 -0.61 -27.10 17.37
CA ALA A 2 0.30 -26.00 17.00
C ALA A 2 1.09 -26.18 15.68
N GLU A 3 1.18 -27.39 15.11
CA GLU A 3 1.99 -27.62 13.89
C GLU A 3 1.29 -27.24 12.57
N HIS A 4 -0.03 -27.09 12.58
CA HIS A 4 -0.85 -26.92 11.38
C HIS A 4 -1.08 -25.46 10.99
N PHE A 5 -1.00 -24.51 11.94
CA PHE A 5 -1.26 -23.08 11.72
C PHE A 5 -0.01 -22.24 11.91
N GLN A 6 1.03 -22.56 11.14
CA GLN A 6 2.35 -21.93 11.26
C GLN A 6 2.49 -20.73 10.31
N LEU A 7 3.06 -19.66 10.84
CA LEU A 7 3.64 -18.57 10.07
C LEU A 7 5.09 -18.93 9.74
N LEU A 8 5.46 -18.83 8.47
CA LEU A 8 6.76 -19.21 7.96
C LEU A 8 7.45 -18.00 7.33
N ARG A 9 8.78 -17.97 7.45
CA ARG A 9 9.62 -17.04 6.70
C ARG A 9 10.01 -17.70 5.39
N SER A 10 9.74 -17.03 4.27
CA SER A 10 10.09 -17.50 2.92
C SER A 10 10.78 -16.37 2.15
N THR A 11 11.52 -16.71 1.10
CA THR A 11 12.01 -15.75 0.12
C THR A 11 11.05 -15.71 -1.07
N PRO A 12 10.68 -14.53 -1.59
CA PRO A 12 9.86 -14.45 -2.79
C PRO A 12 10.62 -15.02 -3.99
N ASP A 13 9.89 -15.62 -4.93
CA ASP A 13 10.48 -16.14 -6.17
C ASP A 13 11.09 -15.00 -6.99
N SER A 14 12.29 -15.22 -7.53
CA SER A 14 12.98 -14.25 -8.39
C SER A 14 12.18 -13.85 -9.65
N SER A 15 11.33 -14.73 -10.16
CA SER A 15 10.46 -14.46 -11.32
C SER A 15 9.43 -13.34 -11.06
N LEU A 16 9.08 -13.09 -9.79
CA LEU A 16 8.16 -12.03 -9.39
C LEU A 16 8.76 -10.63 -9.55
N PHE A 17 10.07 -10.50 -9.69
CA PHE A 17 10.79 -9.22 -9.82
C PHE A 17 10.94 -8.75 -11.27
N SER A 18 10.06 -9.20 -12.17
CA SER A 18 10.08 -8.78 -13.58
C SER A 18 9.64 -7.34 -13.75
N PHE A 19 10.29 -6.62 -14.68
CA PHE A 19 9.96 -5.26 -15.07
C PHE A 19 9.93 -5.13 -16.60
N PRO A 20 8.87 -4.57 -17.21
CA PRO A 20 7.64 -4.08 -16.57
C PRO A 20 6.82 -5.22 -15.95
N PRO A 21 6.06 -4.97 -14.86
CA PRO A 21 5.18 -5.98 -14.27
C PRO A 21 4.08 -6.39 -15.24
N ALA A 22 3.52 -7.59 -15.04
CA ALA A 22 2.33 -8.01 -15.77
C ALA A 22 1.17 -7.04 -15.48
N ASN A 23 0.40 -6.68 -16.51
CA ASN A 23 -0.76 -5.81 -16.35
C ASN A 23 -1.99 -6.54 -15.77
N ALA A 24 -2.03 -7.87 -15.82
CA ALA A 24 -3.11 -8.61 -15.20
C ALA A 24 -2.87 -8.80 -13.68
N PRO A 25 -3.93 -8.95 -12.87
CA PRO A 25 -5.34 -8.80 -13.23
C PRO A 25 -5.74 -7.31 -13.37
N ALA A 26 -6.88 -7.05 -14.00
CA ALA A 26 -7.50 -5.72 -13.96
C ALA A 26 -7.96 -5.38 -12.53
N PRO A 27 -7.95 -4.09 -12.12
CA PRO A 27 -8.37 -3.71 -10.78
C PRO A 27 -9.89 -3.86 -10.65
N ILE A 28 -10.35 -4.44 -9.54
CA ILE A 28 -11.76 -4.77 -9.33
C ILE A 28 -12.47 -3.63 -8.59
N ALA A 29 -13.48 -3.04 -9.21
CA ALA A 29 -14.27 -1.95 -8.63
C ALA A 29 -15.14 -2.45 -7.44
N PRO A 30 -15.44 -1.59 -6.46
CA PRO A 30 -16.35 -1.95 -5.37
C PRO A 30 -17.78 -2.13 -5.90
N VAL A 31 -18.50 -3.14 -5.39
CA VAL A 31 -19.91 -3.37 -5.73
C VAL A 31 -20.80 -2.19 -5.34
N GLU A 32 -21.83 -1.93 -6.14
CA GLU A 32 -22.85 -0.95 -5.82
C GLU A 32 -23.66 -1.37 -4.59
N VAL A 33 -23.85 -0.44 -3.66
CA VAL A 33 -24.63 -0.66 -2.43
C VAL A 33 -25.57 0.52 -2.19
N PRO A 34 -26.63 0.35 -1.37
CA PRO A 34 -27.43 1.47 -0.92
C PRO A 34 -26.57 2.54 -0.24
N THR A 35 -26.85 3.80 -0.54
CA THR A 35 -26.09 4.94 0.00
C THR A 35 -26.21 5.00 1.51
N SER A 36 -25.08 5.21 2.18
CA SER A 36 -24.99 5.36 3.64
C SER A 36 -23.97 6.44 4.01
N ILE A 37 -23.89 6.81 5.29
CA ILE A 37 -22.87 7.77 5.77
C ILE A 37 -21.44 7.27 5.47
N LEU A 38 -21.22 5.95 5.49
CA LEU A 38 -19.92 5.34 5.22
C LEU A 38 -19.68 5.12 3.72
N ARG A 39 -20.74 5.00 2.91
CA ARG A 39 -20.65 4.91 1.45
C ARG A 39 -21.69 5.83 0.82
N PRO A 40 -21.44 7.16 0.78
CA PRO A 40 -22.43 8.14 0.36
C PRO A 40 -22.75 8.09 -1.14
N PHE A 41 -21.87 7.49 -1.95
CA PHE A 41 -22.06 7.31 -3.38
C PHE A 41 -21.45 5.98 -3.84
N ASN A 42 -21.86 5.51 -5.01
CA ASN A 42 -21.25 4.38 -5.68
C ASN A 42 -20.23 4.86 -6.71
N ILE A 43 -19.21 4.05 -6.97
CA ILE A 43 -18.13 4.38 -7.91
C ILE A 43 -18.35 3.52 -9.16
N PRO A 44 -18.72 4.13 -10.31
CA PRO A 44 -18.87 3.39 -11.55
C PRO A 44 -17.56 2.72 -11.97
N GLU A 45 -17.65 1.49 -12.47
CA GLU A 45 -16.48 0.68 -12.84
C GLU A 45 -15.56 1.37 -13.85
N HIS A 46 -16.12 2.04 -14.85
CA HIS A 46 -15.34 2.76 -15.87
C HIS A 46 -14.56 3.95 -15.28
N ILE A 47 -15.10 4.63 -14.27
CA ILE A 47 -14.40 5.71 -13.56
C ILE A 47 -13.30 5.12 -12.69
N PHE A 48 -13.62 4.02 -11.99
CA PHE A 48 -12.68 3.33 -11.11
C PHE A 48 -11.43 2.88 -11.88
N THR A 49 -11.65 2.15 -12.98
CA THR A 49 -10.59 1.60 -13.84
C THR A 49 -9.89 2.68 -14.65
N GLY A 50 -10.63 3.66 -15.19
CA GLY A 50 -10.07 4.77 -15.95
C GLY A 50 -9.11 5.64 -15.13
N ALA A 51 -9.45 5.92 -13.87
CA ALA A 51 -8.55 6.65 -12.96
C ALA A 51 -7.27 5.87 -12.65
N LEU A 52 -7.28 4.53 -12.77
CA LEU A 52 -6.13 3.65 -12.53
C LEU A 52 -5.32 3.36 -13.81
N ASP A 53 -5.58 4.02 -14.94
CA ASP A 53 -4.65 4.02 -16.09
C ASP A 53 -3.33 4.68 -15.66
N ALA A 54 -2.19 4.02 -15.91
CA ALA A 54 -0.85 4.51 -15.56
C ALA A 54 -0.56 5.93 -16.09
N LYS A 55 -1.17 6.31 -17.22
CA LYS A 55 -1.02 7.65 -17.80
C LYS A 55 -1.53 8.74 -16.86
N VAL A 56 -2.60 8.49 -16.10
CA VAL A 56 -3.22 9.50 -15.23
C VAL A 56 -2.25 9.98 -14.14
N PRO A 57 -1.73 9.12 -13.24
CA PRO A 57 -0.82 9.58 -12.20
C PRO A 57 0.53 10.03 -12.77
N LEU A 58 1.04 9.41 -13.84
CA LEU A 58 2.30 9.82 -14.46
C LEU A 58 2.21 11.24 -15.02
N THR A 59 1.18 11.53 -15.82
CA THR A 59 1.02 12.86 -16.45
C THR A 59 0.80 13.94 -15.39
N ILE A 60 -0.06 13.68 -14.40
CA ILE A 60 -0.35 14.66 -13.34
C ILE A 60 0.88 14.88 -12.44
N ALA A 61 1.61 13.82 -12.07
CA ALA A 61 2.81 13.96 -11.23
C ALA A 61 3.93 14.74 -11.95
N ILE A 62 4.14 14.49 -13.24
CA ILE A 62 5.11 15.23 -14.07
C ILE A 62 4.68 16.70 -14.18
N LEU A 63 3.43 16.96 -14.54
CA LEU A 63 2.90 18.32 -14.66
C LEU A 63 3.01 19.07 -13.33
N TYR A 64 2.68 18.41 -12.21
CA TYR A 64 2.84 18.96 -10.87
C TYR A 64 4.30 19.32 -10.57
N ALA A 65 5.24 18.39 -10.77
CA ALA A 65 6.64 18.63 -10.48
C ALA A 65 7.23 19.78 -11.32
N VAL A 66 6.91 19.82 -12.62
CA VAL A 66 7.33 20.90 -13.53
C VAL A 66 6.73 22.23 -13.08
N THR A 67 5.43 22.25 -12.80
CA THR A 67 4.72 23.46 -12.35
C THR A 67 5.31 24.01 -11.05
N VAL A 68 5.55 23.16 -10.06
CA VAL A 68 6.11 23.58 -8.77
C VAL A 68 7.53 24.11 -8.93
N LYS A 69 8.36 23.48 -9.76
CA LYS A 69 9.72 24.00 -10.06
C LYS A 69 9.64 25.38 -10.72
N SER A 70 8.79 25.56 -11.72
CA SER A 70 8.59 26.83 -12.40
C SER A 70 8.09 27.92 -11.43
N LEU A 71 7.11 27.60 -10.59
CA LEU A 71 6.57 28.55 -9.61
C LEU A 71 7.56 28.87 -8.48
N ASN A 72 8.43 27.93 -8.10
CA ASN A 72 9.53 28.20 -7.18
C ASN A 72 10.54 29.20 -7.78
N ILE A 73 10.90 29.04 -9.06
CA ILE A 73 11.77 29.98 -9.79
C ILE A 73 11.13 31.37 -9.81
N TYR A 74 9.84 31.43 -10.13
CA TYR A 74 9.07 32.68 -10.11
C TYR A 74 9.03 33.35 -8.73
N ASN A 75 8.75 32.59 -7.67
CA ASN A 75 8.74 33.14 -6.31
C ASN A 75 10.13 33.62 -5.88
N LYS A 76 11.20 32.96 -6.34
CA LYS A 76 12.58 33.39 -6.10
C LYS A 76 12.88 34.71 -6.84
N SER A 77 12.50 34.83 -8.11
CA SER A 77 12.70 36.07 -8.89
C SER A 77 11.83 37.23 -8.38
N ASN A 78 10.65 36.94 -7.83
CA ASN A 78 9.77 37.95 -7.23
C ASN A 78 10.13 38.29 -5.77
N GLY A 79 11.32 37.91 -5.30
CA GLY A 79 11.79 38.23 -3.94
C GLY A 79 10.94 37.62 -2.82
N LYS A 80 10.30 36.46 -3.06
CA LYS A 80 9.44 35.73 -2.10
C LYS A 80 8.25 36.54 -1.58
N LYS A 81 7.76 37.49 -2.37
CA LYS A 81 6.57 38.29 -2.02
C LYS A 81 5.29 37.43 -2.16
N PRO A 82 4.35 37.50 -1.19
CA PRO A 82 3.06 36.81 -1.30
C PRO A 82 2.26 37.32 -2.51
N TRP A 83 1.58 36.41 -3.21
CA TRP A 83 0.76 36.74 -4.37
C TRP A 83 -0.45 37.58 -3.95
N ALA A 84 -0.98 38.39 -4.87
CA ALA A 84 -2.15 39.23 -4.60
C ALA A 84 -3.34 38.42 -4.07
N ILE A 85 -3.61 37.26 -4.67
CA ILE A 85 -4.70 36.36 -4.25
C ILE A 85 -4.58 35.93 -2.79
N SER A 86 -3.36 35.73 -2.30
CA SER A 86 -3.12 35.20 -0.93
C SER A 86 -3.53 36.16 0.19
N LYS A 87 -3.73 37.44 -0.13
CA LYS A 87 -4.13 38.49 0.83
C LYS A 87 -5.64 38.67 0.91
N THR A 88 -6.40 37.97 0.08
CA THR A 88 -7.84 38.14 -0.03
C THR A 88 -8.59 37.32 1.01
N ARG A 89 -9.76 37.80 1.47
CA ARG A 89 -10.66 37.03 2.36
C ARG A 89 -11.12 35.70 1.75
N PRO A 90 -11.47 35.62 0.45
CA PRO A 90 -11.77 34.34 -0.20
C PRO A 90 -10.63 33.34 -0.11
N PHE A 91 -9.36 33.76 -0.29
CA PHE A 91 -8.23 32.84 -0.15
C PHE A 91 -8.07 32.34 1.28
N PHE A 92 -8.28 33.19 2.28
CA PHE A 92 -8.30 32.75 3.68
C PHE A 92 -9.40 31.71 3.93
N ALA A 93 -10.63 31.98 3.48
CA ALA A 93 -11.75 31.05 3.61
C ALA A 93 -11.46 29.72 2.89
N PHE A 94 -10.87 29.78 1.70
CA PHE A 94 -10.43 28.60 0.96
C PHE A 94 -9.43 27.76 1.76
N VAL A 95 -8.38 28.37 2.33
CA VAL A 95 -7.37 27.64 3.14
C VAL A 95 -8.02 26.96 4.35
N VAL A 96 -8.96 27.65 5.02
CA VAL A 96 -9.68 27.08 6.18
C VAL A 96 -10.56 25.92 5.75
N LEU A 97 -11.41 26.12 4.72
CA LEU A 97 -12.31 25.09 4.21
C LEU A 97 -11.53 23.87 3.69
N HIS A 98 -10.42 24.10 3.00
CA HIS A 98 -9.51 23.05 2.53
C HIS A 98 -8.98 22.18 3.66
N ASN A 99 -8.44 22.81 4.72
CA ASN A 99 -7.92 22.07 5.88
C ASN A 99 -9.03 21.34 6.65
N VAL A 100 -10.19 21.97 6.84
CA VAL A 100 -11.33 21.35 7.52
C VAL A 100 -11.85 20.16 6.70
N PHE A 101 -11.99 20.32 5.39
CA PHE A 101 -12.40 19.26 4.48
C PHE A 101 -11.46 18.07 4.59
N LEU A 102 -10.14 18.28 4.44
CA LEU A 102 -9.16 17.19 4.52
C LEU A 102 -9.11 16.55 5.91
N CYS A 103 -9.32 17.31 6.98
CA CYS A 103 -9.41 16.80 8.34
C CYS A 103 -10.60 15.82 8.50
N VAL A 104 -11.81 16.26 8.10
CA VAL A 104 -13.04 15.48 8.21
C VAL A 104 -13.01 14.28 7.27
N TYR A 105 -12.60 14.49 6.02
CA TYR A 105 -12.41 13.45 5.03
C TYR A 105 -11.45 12.35 5.53
N SER A 106 -10.30 12.75 6.07
CA SER A 106 -9.31 11.78 6.57
C SER A 106 -9.83 11.02 7.79
N ALA A 107 -10.56 11.67 8.70
CA ALA A 107 -11.21 10.99 9.82
C ALA A 107 -12.27 9.98 9.36
N TRP A 108 -13.07 10.36 8.36
CA TRP A 108 -14.09 9.48 7.77
C TRP A 108 -13.47 8.27 7.07
N THR A 109 -12.43 8.47 6.27
CA THR A 109 -11.67 7.38 5.61
C THR A 109 -11.04 6.44 6.64
N PHE A 110 -10.44 6.98 7.71
CA PHE A 110 -9.87 6.18 8.80
C PHE A 110 -10.94 5.32 9.46
N TRP A 111 -12.07 5.91 9.83
CA TRP A 111 -13.16 5.19 10.50
C TRP A 111 -13.76 4.10 9.61
N GLY A 112 -13.95 4.40 8.33
CA GLY A 112 -14.42 3.47 7.32
C GLY A 112 -13.51 2.26 7.14
N MET A 113 -12.21 2.51 6.99
CA MET A 113 -11.19 1.46 6.90
C MET A 113 -11.09 0.65 8.18
N LEU A 114 -11.13 1.28 9.36
CA LEU A 114 -11.08 0.60 10.66
C LEU A 114 -12.28 -0.34 10.83
N ALA A 115 -13.47 0.11 10.43
CA ALA A 115 -14.67 -0.71 10.46
C ALA A 115 -14.58 -1.90 9.51
N GLY A 116 -14.06 -1.71 8.28
CA GLY A 116 -13.80 -2.79 7.32
C GLY A 116 -12.80 -3.80 7.87
N MET A 117 -11.67 -3.33 8.39
CA MET A 117 -10.63 -4.17 9.00
C MET A 117 -11.15 -5.02 10.16
N LYS A 118 -12.02 -4.46 11.02
CA LYS A 118 -12.63 -5.21 12.12
C LYS A 118 -13.48 -6.39 11.62
N ARG A 119 -14.07 -6.29 10.43
CA ARG A 119 -14.86 -7.37 9.80
C ARG A 119 -14.00 -8.35 9.00
N SER A 120 -12.86 -7.90 8.47
CA SER A 120 -11.98 -8.72 7.62
C SER A 120 -10.90 -9.49 8.36
N ILE A 121 -10.38 -8.96 9.47
CA ILE A 121 -9.17 -9.51 10.09
C ILE A 121 -9.54 -10.56 11.12
N VAL A 122 -9.07 -11.79 10.88
CA VAL A 122 -9.21 -12.89 11.83
C VAL A 122 -8.35 -12.64 13.07
N ASN A 123 -8.93 -12.87 14.24
CA ASN A 123 -8.25 -12.68 15.53
C ASN A 123 -7.06 -13.66 15.67
N PRO A 124 -5.84 -13.19 15.98
CA PRO A 124 -4.66 -14.03 16.15
C PRO A 124 -4.76 -15.07 17.27
N THR A 125 -5.59 -14.81 18.30
CA THR A 125 -5.84 -15.78 19.39
C THR A 125 -7.04 -16.68 19.11
N GLY A 126 -7.66 -16.55 17.94
CA GLY A 126 -8.78 -17.38 17.51
C GLY A 126 -8.37 -18.78 17.06
N PRO A 127 -9.33 -19.62 16.65
CA PRO A 127 -9.09 -21.02 16.29
C PRO A 127 -8.19 -21.20 15.06
N GLN A 128 -8.11 -20.21 14.17
CA GLN A 128 -7.23 -20.22 12.98
C GLN A 128 -5.82 -19.67 13.28
N GLY A 129 -5.59 -19.19 14.51
CA GLY A 129 -4.32 -18.69 14.99
C GLY A 129 -3.70 -17.57 14.14
N LEU A 130 -2.37 -17.47 14.21
CA LEU A 130 -1.59 -16.48 13.46
C LEU A 130 -1.66 -16.68 11.93
N ALA A 131 -1.84 -17.93 11.46
CA ALA A 131 -1.99 -18.21 10.04
C ALA A 131 -3.26 -17.55 9.47
N GLY A 132 -4.40 -17.64 10.17
CA GLY A 132 -5.63 -16.95 9.76
C GLY A 132 -5.50 -15.44 9.72
N THR A 133 -4.81 -14.85 10.70
CA THR A 133 -4.52 -13.40 10.71
C THR A 133 -3.61 -13.00 9.56
N ALA A 134 -2.54 -13.77 9.29
CA ALA A 134 -1.63 -13.51 8.19
C ALA A 134 -2.33 -13.63 6.82
N ASP A 135 -3.14 -14.67 6.62
CA ASP A 135 -3.98 -14.82 5.44
C ASP A 135 -4.91 -13.61 5.23
N SER A 136 -5.53 -13.10 6.31
CA SER A 136 -6.40 -11.91 6.25
C SER A 136 -5.64 -10.65 5.79
N PHE A 137 -4.37 -10.51 6.16
CA PHE A 137 -3.52 -9.37 5.77
C PHE A 137 -2.85 -9.57 4.41
N CYS A 138 -2.73 -10.80 3.92
CA CYS A 138 -2.08 -11.12 2.66
C CYS A 138 -3.05 -11.31 1.50
N ARG A 139 -4.32 -11.61 1.77
CA ARG A 139 -5.30 -11.93 0.73
C ARG A 139 -6.49 -10.99 0.81
N LEU A 140 -6.66 -10.22 -0.26
CA LEU A 140 -7.67 -9.18 -0.35
C LEU A 140 -9.07 -9.67 -0.74
N HIS A 141 -9.17 -10.80 -1.46
CA HIS A 141 -10.43 -11.30 -2.03
C HIS A 141 -10.78 -12.71 -1.55
N GLY A 142 -12.07 -13.06 -1.63
CA GLY A 142 -12.64 -14.32 -1.13
C GLY A 142 -13.48 -14.15 0.14
N SER A 143 -14.01 -15.25 0.65
CA SER A 143 -14.76 -15.24 1.91
C SER A 143 -13.83 -15.28 3.12
N SER A 144 -14.37 -14.96 4.29
CA SER A 144 -13.62 -14.99 5.56
C SER A 144 -13.13 -16.39 5.89
N GLY A 145 -11.94 -16.48 6.48
CA GLY A 145 -11.38 -17.71 7.02
C GLY A 145 -10.18 -18.23 6.22
N LEU A 146 -9.31 -18.93 6.93
CA LEU A 146 -8.09 -19.52 6.39
C LEU A 146 -8.39 -20.53 5.26
N GLY A 147 -7.76 -20.34 4.10
CA GLY A 147 -7.94 -21.20 2.91
C GLY A 147 -9.06 -20.77 1.97
N ASN A 148 -9.93 -19.84 2.40
CA ASN A 148 -11.06 -19.35 1.59
C ASN A 148 -10.70 -18.15 0.69
N SER A 149 -9.41 -17.81 0.60
CA SER A 149 -8.94 -16.69 -0.21
C SER A 149 -9.06 -16.98 -1.70
N VAL A 150 -9.34 -15.93 -2.46
CA VAL A 150 -9.29 -15.92 -3.91
C VAL A 150 -8.12 -15.02 -4.29
N TYR A 151 -7.25 -15.51 -5.17
CA TYR A 151 -6.08 -14.77 -5.61
C TYR A 151 -5.79 -15.04 -7.08
N TYR A 152 -5.10 -14.10 -7.72
CA TYR A 152 -4.71 -14.25 -9.11
C TYR A 152 -3.43 -15.09 -9.23
N ASN A 153 -3.42 -16.00 -10.20
CA ASN A 153 -2.26 -16.82 -10.52
C ASN A 153 -1.76 -16.46 -11.92
N ASP A 154 -0.54 -15.94 -12.00
CA ASP A 154 0.09 -15.50 -13.25
C ASP A 154 0.28 -16.68 -14.24
N THR A 155 0.58 -17.88 -13.75
CA THR A 155 0.82 -19.08 -14.57
C THR A 155 -0.45 -19.57 -15.27
N THR A 156 -1.59 -19.54 -14.57
CA THR A 156 -2.89 -19.97 -15.13
C THR A 156 -3.72 -18.79 -15.67
N SER A 157 -3.21 -17.56 -15.54
CA SER A 157 -3.88 -16.32 -15.95
C SER A 157 -5.34 -16.22 -15.49
N SER A 158 -5.62 -16.66 -14.26
CA SER A 158 -6.97 -16.78 -13.70
C SER A 158 -6.98 -16.58 -12.20
N PHE A 159 -8.13 -16.18 -11.67
CA PHE A 159 -8.38 -16.22 -10.23
C PHE A 159 -8.62 -17.66 -9.79
N VAL A 160 -7.91 -18.08 -8.75
CA VAL A 160 -7.97 -19.42 -8.18
C VAL A 160 -8.21 -19.34 -6.69
N SER A 161 -8.63 -20.44 -6.10
CA SER A 161 -8.81 -20.59 -4.66
C SER A 161 -8.55 -22.03 -4.26
N SER A 162 -8.16 -22.22 -3.01
CA SER A 162 -8.02 -23.54 -2.41
C SER A 162 -9.34 -24.09 -1.85
N ALA A 163 -10.39 -23.27 -1.76
CA ALA A 163 -11.70 -23.67 -1.28
C ALA A 163 -12.59 -24.18 -2.42
N GLU A 164 -13.34 -25.25 -2.16
CA GLU A 164 -14.27 -25.88 -3.12
C GLU A 164 -15.43 -24.94 -3.49
N ASN A 165 -15.93 -24.15 -2.53
CA ASN A 165 -16.98 -23.15 -2.73
C ASN A 165 -16.42 -21.72 -2.72
N ALA A 166 -15.33 -21.51 -3.47
CA ALA A 166 -14.70 -20.21 -3.57
C ALA A 166 -15.66 -19.18 -4.16
N ALA A 167 -15.63 -17.97 -3.61
CA ALA A 167 -16.43 -16.84 -4.06
C ALA A 167 -15.93 -16.27 -5.40
N ILE A 168 -15.94 -17.09 -6.45
CA ILE A 168 -15.58 -16.72 -7.83
C ILE A 168 -16.86 -16.76 -8.67
N VAL A 169 -17.16 -15.64 -9.35
CA VAL A 169 -18.31 -15.47 -10.23
C VAL A 169 -17.78 -14.95 -11.57
N ASP A 170 -18.12 -15.63 -12.66
CA ASP A 170 -17.66 -15.28 -14.03
C ASP A 170 -16.13 -15.13 -14.15
N GLY A 171 -15.38 -15.96 -13.42
CA GLY A 171 -13.91 -15.95 -13.42
C GLY A 171 -13.27 -14.81 -12.62
N LEU A 172 -14.06 -13.99 -11.93
CA LEU A 172 -13.61 -12.91 -11.05
C LEU A 172 -13.99 -13.18 -9.59
N PRO A 173 -13.25 -12.63 -8.61
CA PRO A 173 -13.69 -12.66 -7.23
C PRO A 173 -15.04 -11.94 -7.08
N SER A 174 -15.98 -12.57 -6.38
CA SER A 174 -17.28 -11.98 -6.09
C SER A 174 -17.14 -10.68 -5.32
N GLY A 175 -17.79 -9.62 -5.80
CA GLY A 175 -17.88 -8.33 -5.11
C GLY A 175 -18.90 -8.29 -3.97
N THR A 176 -19.78 -9.27 -3.88
CA THR A 176 -20.87 -9.32 -2.88
C THR A 176 -20.53 -10.15 -1.64
N VAL A 177 -19.59 -11.09 -1.78
CA VAL A 177 -19.13 -11.91 -0.66
C VAL A 177 -18.20 -11.08 0.22
N GLY A 178 -18.64 -10.82 1.45
CA GLY A 178 -17.87 -10.11 2.47
C GLY A 178 -16.82 -10.99 3.16
N GLY A 179 -16.15 -10.41 4.14
CA GLY A 179 -15.20 -11.11 5.00
C GLY A 179 -13.72 -10.88 4.67
N ARG A 180 -13.40 -10.12 3.62
CA ARG A 180 -12.03 -9.71 3.29
C ARG A 180 -11.92 -8.25 2.90
N LEU A 181 -10.70 -7.74 3.04
CA LEU A 181 -10.44 -6.31 3.15
C LEU A 181 -10.84 -5.51 1.90
N TRP A 182 -10.75 -6.10 0.70
CA TRP A 182 -11.14 -5.43 -0.55
C TRP A 182 -12.61 -5.01 -0.53
N ASN A 183 -13.50 -5.97 -0.38
CA ASN A 183 -14.96 -5.76 -0.41
C ASN A 183 -15.46 -5.03 0.84
N GLU A 184 -14.82 -5.26 1.99
CA GLU A 184 -15.22 -4.66 3.27
C GLU A 184 -14.91 -3.16 3.38
N GLY A 185 -14.00 -2.64 2.54
CA GLY A 185 -13.76 -1.21 2.47
C GLY A 185 -12.59 -0.77 1.62
N LEU A 186 -11.54 -1.57 1.45
CA LEU A 186 -10.30 -1.12 0.82
C LEU A 186 -10.47 -0.73 -0.65
N ALA A 187 -11.33 -1.41 -1.41
CA ALA A 187 -11.64 -1.03 -2.79
C ALA A 187 -12.20 0.40 -2.86
N TYR A 188 -13.18 0.70 -2.00
CA TYR A 188 -13.87 1.99 -1.97
C TYR A 188 -13.01 3.10 -1.35
N TYR A 189 -12.58 2.93 -0.10
CA TYR A 189 -11.81 3.94 0.62
C TYR A 189 -10.40 4.09 0.06
N GLY A 190 -9.77 3.00 -0.39
CA GLY A 190 -8.45 3.06 -1.02
C GLY A 190 -8.46 3.83 -2.34
N TRP A 191 -9.53 3.71 -3.13
CA TRP A 191 -9.66 4.45 -4.38
C TRP A 191 -9.94 5.94 -4.16
N ILE A 192 -10.84 6.29 -3.24
CA ILE A 192 -11.07 7.70 -2.90
C ILE A 192 -9.82 8.31 -2.25
N PHE A 193 -9.10 7.54 -1.42
CA PHE A 193 -7.81 7.94 -0.85
C PHE A 193 -6.72 8.11 -1.92
N TYR A 194 -6.71 7.30 -2.96
CA TYR A 194 -5.89 7.53 -4.14
C TYR A 194 -6.24 8.88 -4.79
N LEU A 195 -7.52 9.17 -5.01
CA LEU A 195 -7.95 10.45 -5.57
C LEU A 195 -7.55 11.66 -4.69
N SER A 196 -7.58 11.50 -3.37
CA SER A 196 -7.22 12.60 -2.47
C SER A 196 -5.76 13.04 -2.63
N LYS A 197 -4.86 12.19 -3.13
CA LYS A 197 -3.46 12.58 -3.39
C LYS A 197 -3.32 13.61 -4.49
N PHE A 198 -4.22 13.62 -5.46
CA PHE A 198 -4.29 14.69 -6.46
C PHE A 198 -4.85 15.98 -5.85
N TYR A 199 -5.84 15.88 -4.98
CA TYR A 199 -6.42 17.03 -4.29
C TYR A 199 -5.41 17.70 -3.33
N GLU A 200 -4.58 16.91 -2.64
CA GLU A 200 -3.55 17.37 -1.70
C GLU A 200 -2.47 18.26 -2.37
N VAL A 201 -2.37 18.28 -3.71
CA VAL A 201 -1.54 19.25 -4.46
C VAL A 201 -1.88 20.70 -4.12
N LEU A 202 -3.13 20.97 -3.72
CA LEU A 202 -3.57 22.29 -3.27
C LEU A 202 -2.78 22.80 -2.05
N ASP A 203 -2.22 21.91 -1.20
CA ASP A 203 -1.32 22.32 -0.12
C ASP A 203 -0.08 23.03 -0.67
N THR A 204 0.48 22.48 -1.75
CA THR A 204 1.65 23.07 -2.42
C THR A 204 1.29 24.41 -3.05
N PHE A 205 0.10 24.50 -3.67
CA PHE A 205 -0.42 25.76 -4.21
C PHE A 205 -0.57 26.82 -3.11
N ILE A 206 -1.12 26.48 -1.95
CA ILE A 206 -1.28 27.43 -0.81
C ILE A 206 0.09 27.96 -0.35
N ILE A 207 1.11 27.11 -0.29
CA ILE A 207 2.48 27.50 0.09
C ILE A 207 3.06 28.48 -0.93
N LEU A 208 2.98 28.15 -2.21
CA LEU A 208 3.49 28.97 -3.31
C LEU A 208 2.76 30.32 -3.38
N ALA A 209 1.43 30.32 -3.23
CA ALA A 209 0.62 31.53 -3.24
C ALA A 209 0.99 32.48 -2.10
N LYS A 210 1.39 31.96 -0.93
CA LYS A 210 1.90 32.75 0.20
C LYS A 210 3.32 33.30 -0.03
N GLY A 211 3.90 33.13 -1.22
CA GLY A 211 5.24 33.60 -1.59
C GLY A 211 6.36 32.72 -1.05
N LYS A 212 6.03 31.60 -0.40
CA LYS A 212 7.02 30.63 0.08
C LYS A 212 7.44 29.71 -1.07
N LEU A 213 8.59 29.08 -0.91
CA LEU A 213 9.04 28.03 -1.83
C LEU A 213 8.48 26.69 -1.36
N SER A 214 7.96 25.89 -2.28
CA SER A 214 7.67 24.47 -2.00
C SER A 214 8.99 23.74 -1.82
N SER A 215 9.17 23.01 -0.72
CA SER A 215 10.37 22.23 -0.48
C SER A 215 10.43 21.01 -1.42
N THR A 216 11.64 20.54 -1.74
CA THR A 216 11.81 19.27 -2.47
C THR A 216 11.14 18.12 -1.74
N LEU A 217 11.14 18.14 -0.40
CA LEU A 217 10.45 17.16 0.42
C LEU A 217 8.95 17.10 0.08
N GLN A 218 8.29 18.27 0.01
CA GLN A 218 6.87 18.33 -0.27
C GLN A 218 6.56 17.89 -1.70
N THR A 219 7.30 18.40 -2.68
CA THR A 219 7.12 18.02 -4.09
C THR A 219 7.38 16.54 -4.32
N TYR A 220 8.47 15.99 -3.75
CA TYR A 220 8.79 14.57 -3.84
C TYR A 220 7.73 13.70 -3.17
N HIS A 221 7.26 14.11 -1.99
CA HIS A 221 6.23 13.39 -1.24
C HIS A 221 4.93 13.30 -2.03
N HIS A 222 4.34 14.42 -2.48
CA HIS A 222 3.05 14.40 -3.19
C HIS A 222 3.14 13.66 -4.53
N ALA A 223 4.21 13.88 -5.32
CA ALA A 223 4.37 13.19 -6.60
C ALA A 223 4.54 11.67 -6.41
N GLY A 224 5.42 11.25 -5.49
CA GLY A 224 5.62 9.83 -5.22
C GLY A 224 4.41 9.16 -4.56
N ALA A 225 3.67 9.87 -3.71
CA ALA A 225 2.44 9.34 -3.10
C ALA A 225 1.38 9.01 -4.15
N MET A 226 1.23 9.82 -5.21
CA MET A 226 0.32 9.52 -6.33
C MET A 226 0.70 8.20 -7.04
N LEU A 227 2.00 8.00 -7.32
CA LEU A 227 2.50 6.81 -8.01
C LEU A 227 2.40 5.56 -7.13
N CYS A 228 2.77 5.65 -5.86
CA CYS A 228 2.69 4.54 -4.91
C CYS A 228 1.24 4.13 -4.64
N MET A 229 0.32 5.10 -4.50
CA MET A 229 -1.10 4.80 -4.34
C MET A 229 -1.71 4.18 -5.58
N TRP A 230 -1.35 4.69 -6.76
CA TRP A 230 -1.75 4.09 -8.03
C TRP A 230 -1.32 2.63 -8.11
N ALA A 231 -0.03 2.32 -7.90
CA ALA A 231 0.47 0.95 -8.02
C ALA A 231 -0.21 0.02 -7.01
N GLY A 232 -0.40 0.45 -5.76
CA GLY A 232 -1.08 -0.34 -4.74
C GLY A 232 -2.53 -0.68 -5.09
N MET A 233 -3.30 0.29 -5.57
CA MET A 233 -4.69 0.06 -5.97
C MET A 233 -4.81 -0.68 -7.30
N ARG A 234 -3.95 -0.36 -8.28
CA ARG A 234 -3.97 -0.96 -9.62
C ARG A 234 -3.64 -2.44 -9.59
N TYR A 235 -2.64 -2.83 -8.81
CA TYR A 235 -2.22 -4.22 -8.67
C TYR A 235 -2.84 -4.92 -7.46
N MET A 236 -3.79 -4.27 -6.77
CA MET A 236 -4.49 -4.82 -5.60
C MET A 236 -3.50 -5.38 -4.57
N SER A 237 -2.43 -4.62 -4.31
CA SER A 237 -1.34 -5.04 -3.43
C SER A 237 -1.76 -4.87 -1.97
N ALA A 238 -1.78 -5.96 -1.21
CA ALA A 238 -2.35 -5.96 0.14
C ALA A 238 -1.75 -4.90 1.10
N PRO A 239 -0.43 -4.62 1.12
CA PRO A 239 0.16 -3.59 1.97
C PRO A 239 -0.35 -2.15 1.77
N ILE A 240 -1.21 -1.90 0.78
CA ILE A 240 -1.82 -0.59 0.56
C ILE A 240 -2.76 -0.18 1.70
N TRP A 241 -3.35 -1.13 2.44
CA TRP A 241 -4.25 -0.81 3.55
C TRP A 241 -3.57 0.00 4.66
N GLN A 242 -2.28 -0.27 4.94
CA GLN A 242 -1.49 0.44 5.94
C GLN A 242 -1.40 1.91 5.56
N PHE A 243 -1.20 2.18 4.26
CA PHE A 243 -1.16 3.54 3.75
C PHE A 243 -2.51 4.20 3.99
N VAL A 244 -3.61 3.61 3.52
CA VAL A 244 -4.94 4.22 3.64
C VAL A 244 -5.33 4.45 5.11
N LEU A 245 -5.20 3.44 5.98
CA LEU A 245 -5.63 3.53 7.38
C LEU A 245 -4.75 4.47 8.20
N ILE A 246 -3.43 4.23 8.24
CA ILE A 246 -2.55 4.95 9.17
C ILE A 246 -2.32 6.38 8.68
N ASN A 247 -2.19 6.60 7.37
CA ASN A 247 -2.02 7.95 6.84
C ASN A 247 -3.28 8.78 7.06
N SER A 248 -4.49 8.24 6.85
CA SER A 248 -5.73 8.99 7.09
C SER A 248 -5.90 9.38 8.57
N PHE A 249 -5.49 8.53 9.51
CA PHE A 249 -5.44 8.90 10.93
C PHE A 249 -4.49 10.09 11.18
N ILE A 250 -3.24 9.98 10.72
CA ILE A 250 -2.23 11.03 10.94
C ILE A 250 -2.59 12.33 10.19
N HIS A 251 -3.12 12.23 8.96
CA HIS A 251 -3.57 13.37 8.18
C HIS A 251 -4.74 14.08 8.85
N SER A 252 -5.67 13.35 9.46
CA SER A 252 -6.74 13.97 10.24
C SER A 252 -6.17 14.87 11.36
N LEU A 253 -5.21 14.36 12.13
CA LEU A 253 -4.53 15.14 13.18
C LEU A 253 -3.70 16.31 12.62
N MET A 254 -3.03 16.11 11.49
CA MET A 254 -2.19 17.13 10.84
C MET A 254 -3.04 18.29 10.30
N TYR A 255 -4.13 18.01 9.59
CA TYR A 255 -5.02 19.03 9.05
C TYR A 255 -5.84 19.71 10.15
N PHE A 256 -6.16 18.99 11.23
CA PHE A 256 -6.71 19.62 12.43
C PHE A 256 -5.72 20.65 13.01
N TYR A 257 -4.45 20.28 13.16
CA TYR A 257 -3.38 21.19 13.57
C TYR A 257 -3.27 22.40 12.62
N TYR A 258 -3.28 22.20 11.29
CA TYR A 258 -3.22 23.30 10.33
C TYR A 258 -4.42 24.23 10.41
N THR A 259 -5.62 23.68 10.63
CA THR A 259 -6.83 24.46 10.87
C THR A 259 -6.68 25.36 12.09
N LEU A 260 -6.22 24.83 13.22
CA LEU A 260 -5.96 25.63 14.43
C LEU A 260 -4.95 26.75 14.17
N THR A 261 -3.86 26.46 13.46
CA THR A 261 -2.86 27.48 13.12
C THR A 261 -3.39 28.55 12.16
N ALA A 262 -4.33 28.21 11.27
CA ALA A 262 -4.97 29.18 10.37
C ALA A 262 -5.83 30.19 11.14
N PHE A 263 -6.44 29.78 12.25
CA PHE A 263 -7.16 30.66 13.17
C PHE A 263 -6.26 31.39 14.19
N ASN A 264 -4.93 31.34 14.00
CA ASN A 264 -3.94 31.90 14.94
C ASN A 264 -4.05 31.33 16.37
N ILE A 265 -4.61 30.13 16.53
CA ILE A 265 -4.64 29.44 17.83
C ILE A 265 -3.25 28.90 18.11
N ARG A 266 -2.68 29.30 19.25
CA ARG A 266 -1.31 28.94 19.61
C ARG A 266 -1.25 27.49 20.09
N VAL A 267 -0.77 26.59 19.22
CA VAL A 267 -0.59 25.19 19.57
C VAL A 267 0.75 24.97 20.28
N PRO A 268 0.80 24.25 21.41
CA PRO A 268 2.04 23.97 22.13
C PRO A 268 3.07 23.21 21.27
N THR A 269 4.35 23.55 21.41
CA THR A 269 5.48 22.87 20.73
C THR A 269 5.50 21.35 20.92
N PRO A 270 5.15 20.78 22.09
CA PRO A 270 5.06 19.33 22.27
C PRO A 270 4.10 18.65 21.28
N VAL A 271 2.94 19.24 21.02
CA VAL A 271 1.96 18.70 20.06
C VAL A 271 2.56 18.63 18.65
N LYS A 272 3.23 19.71 18.23
CA LYS A 272 3.95 19.73 16.94
C LYS A 272 5.02 18.63 16.87
N ARG A 273 5.78 18.43 17.95
CA ARG A 273 6.81 17.38 18.02
C ARG A 273 6.20 15.99 17.94
N THR A 274 5.10 15.73 18.68
CA THR A 274 4.39 14.45 18.64
C THR A 274 3.84 14.14 17.26
N LEU A 275 3.27 15.13 16.56
CA LEU A 275 2.80 14.96 15.18
C LEU A 275 3.91 14.50 14.24
N THR A 276 5.08 15.17 14.29
CA THR A 276 6.23 14.78 13.48
C THR A 276 6.79 13.41 13.87
N SER A 277 6.81 13.07 15.17
CA SER A 277 7.19 11.73 15.63
C SER A 277 6.24 10.66 15.07
N MET A 278 4.92 10.90 15.11
CA MET A 278 3.93 9.96 14.56
C MET A 278 4.12 9.76 13.05
N GLN A 279 4.41 10.83 12.30
CA GLN A 279 4.72 10.74 10.86
C GLN A 279 5.96 9.88 10.58
N ILE A 280 7.03 10.05 11.36
CA ILE A 280 8.26 9.24 11.22
C ILE A 280 7.97 7.78 11.58
N THR A 281 7.25 7.53 12.68
CA THR A 281 6.86 6.18 13.08
C THR A 281 6.01 5.50 12.01
N GLN A 282 5.07 6.22 11.37
CA GLN A 282 4.29 5.68 10.25
C GLN A 282 5.20 5.20 9.11
N PHE A 283 6.21 5.98 8.72
CA PHE A 283 7.11 5.58 7.63
C PHE A 283 7.97 4.37 8.01
N LEU A 284 8.55 4.36 9.21
CA LEU A 284 9.38 3.24 9.67
C LEU A 284 8.57 1.95 9.79
N VAL A 285 7.46 1.98 10.52
CA VAL A 285 6.62 0.80 10.74
C VAL A 285 5.96 0.36 9.43
N GLY A 286 5.47 1.30 8.62
CA GLY A 286 4.85 1.00 7.33
C GLY A 286 5.82 0.35 6.35
N ALA A 287 7.03 0.91 6.22
CA ALA A 287 8.07 0.34 5.36
C ALA A 287 8.51 -1.05 5.86
N SER A 288 8.75 -1.21 7.18
CA SER A 288 9.11 -2.51 7.75
C SER A 288 8.03 -3.57 7.52
N ASN A 289 6.75 -3.23 7.72
CA ASN A 289 5.65 -4.16 7.48
C ASN A 289 5.50 -4.52 6.00
N THR A 290 5.71 -3.54 5.11
CA THR A 290 5.65 -3.74 3.66
C THR A 290 6.79 -4.66 3.19
N VAL A 291 8.00 -4.48 3.72
CA VAL A 291 9.12 -5.39 3.45
C VAL A 291 8.84 -6.78 4.02
N ALA A 292 8.37 -6.87 5.28
CA ALA A 292 8.05 -8.14 5.92
C ALA A 292 7.00 -8.94 5.13
N HIS A 293 6.02 -8.26 4.54
CA HIS A 293 5.00 -8.87 3.70
C HIS A 293 5.59 -9.73 2.57
N SER A 294 6.71 -9.30 1.98
CA SER A 294 7.39 -10.06 0.93
C SER A 294 8.03 -11.36 1.39
N PHE A 295 8.25 -11.51 2.70
CA PHE A 295 8.96 -12.64 3.28
C PHE A 295 8.09 -13.54 4.16
N ILE A 296 6.77 -13.31 4.16
CA ILE A 296 5.82 -14.11 4.95
C ILE A 296 5.14 -15.14 4.05
N SER A 297 5.09 -16.37 4.55
CA SER A 297 4.23 -17.45 4.08
C SER A 297 3.45 -18.03 5.24
N TYR A 298 2.34 -18.72 4.96
CA TYR A 298 1.52 -19.39 5.96
C TYR A 298 0.95 -20.69 5.42
N LYS A 299 0.61 -21.63 6.30
CA LYS A 299 -0.02 -22.89 5.91
C LYS A 299 -1.53 -22.74 5.82
N VAL A 300 -2.13 -23.21 4.72
CA VAL A 300 -3.58 -23.27 4.51
C VAL A 300 -4.04 -24.72 4.37
N PRO A 301 -5.20 -25.10 4.95
CA PRO A 301 -5.79 -26.42 4.75
C PRO A 301 -6.44 -26.49 3.36
N VAL A 302 -6.21 -27.60 2.65
CA VAL A 302 -6.79 -27.91 1.34
C VAL A 302 -7.34 -29.32 1.37
N THR A 303 -8.57 -29.49 0.90
CA THR A 303 -9.21 -30.80 0.80
C THR A 303 -8.84 -31.45 -0.53
N VAL A 304 -8.12 -32.57 -0.47
CA VAL A 304 -7.77 -33.36 -1.65
C VAL A 304 -8.65 -34.60 -1.67
N ILE A 305 -9.41 -34.78 -2.75
CA ILE A 305 -10.23 -35.99 -2.96
C ILE A 305 -9.35 -37.03 -3.65
N GLN A 306 -9.00 -38.09 -2.93
CA GLN A 306 -8.28 -39.23 -3.50
C GLN A 306 -9.27 -40.36 -3.80
N LYS A 307 -9.15 -40.95 -5.00
CA LYS A 307 -9.85 -42.19 -5.34
C LYS A 307 -9.19 -43.33 -4.55
N LEU A 308 -9.93 -44.01 -3.68
CA LEU A 308 -9.44 -45.24 -3.06
C LEU A 308 -9.34 -46.30 -4.15
N SER A 309 -8.11 -46.65 -4.50
CA SER A 309 -7.86 -47.92 -5.20
C SER A 309 -8.24 -49.06 -4.26
N ALA A 310 -9.08 -49.98 -4.73
CA ALA A 310 -9.46 -51.18 -3.99
C ALA A 310 -8.19 -51.93 -3.51
N PRO A 311 -8.23 -52.56 -2.33
CA PRO A 311 -7.06 -53.27 -1.80
C PRO A 311 -6.64 -54.38 -2.77
N VAL A 312 -5.42 -54.24 -3.32
CA VAL A 312 -4.73 -55.34 -4.00
C VAL A 312 -4.35 -56.36 -2.92
N GLY A 313 -5.17 -57.38 -2.74
CA GLY A 313 -4.91 -58.36 -1.69
C GLY A 313 -6.03 -59.36 -1.40
N ALA A 314 -6.54 -60.05 -2.43
CA ALA A 314 -7.14 -61.36 -2.25
C ALA A 314 -6.79 -62.21 -3.48
N THR A 315 -5.63 -62.88 -3.41
CA THR A 315 -5.26 -63.96 -4.32
C THR A 315 -6.36 -65.02 -4.30
N THR A 316 -7.18 -65.04 -5.34
CA THR A 316 -7.96 -66.22 -5.72
C THR A 316 -7.40 -66.70 -7.06
N ALA A 317 -7.03 -67.97 -7.06
CA ALA A 317 -6.31 -68.64 -8.14
C ALA A 317 -7.07 -68.52 -9.47
N ALA A 318 -6.34 -68.17 -10.53
CA ALA A 318 -6.82 -68.30 -11.89
C ALA A 318 -6.94 -69.79 -12.26
N PRO A 319 -8.02 -70.22 -12.93
CA PRO A 319 -7.94 -71.33 -13.85
C PRO A 319 -7.57 -70.82 -15.26
N ASP A 320 -6.76 -71.63 -15.93
CA ASP A 320 -6.27 -71.50 -17.29
C ASP A 320 -7.36 -71.11 -18.30
N ALA A 321 -6.97 -70.21 -19.21
CA ALA A 321 -7.71 -69.94 -20.44
C ALA A 321 -7.32 -70.97 -21.50
N SER A 322 -8.31 -71.74 -21.99
CA SER A 322 -8.27 -72.28 -23.34
C SER A 322 -9.60 -71.95 -24.04
N GLN A 323 -9.44 -71.38 -25.23
CA GLN A 323 -10.34 -71.10 -26.36
C GLN A 323 -11.81 -71.56 -26.26
N GLU A 324 -12.76 -70.68 -26.59
CA GLU A 324 -13.37 -70.62 -27.93
C GLU A 324 -14.36 -69.45 -28.09
N THR A 325 -14.45 -69.00 -29.34
CA THR A 325 -15.34 -68.01 -29.94
C THR A 325 -16.83 -68.34 -29.78
N VAL A 326 -17.71 -67.32 -29.70
CA VAL A 326 -18.82 -67.08 -30.65
C VAL A 326 -19.47 -65.72 -30.36
N VAL A 327 -19.70 -65.00 -31.45
CA VAL A 327 -20.36 -63.71 -31.57
C VAL A 327 -21.86 -63.97 -31.61
N ASP A 328 -22.64 -63.61 -30.59
CA ASP A 328 -24.05 -63.20 -30.77
C ASP A 328 -24.64 -62.71 -29.45
N GLY A 329 -25.23 -61.51 -29.47
CA GLY A 329 -25.85 -60.90 -28.27
C GLY A 329 -26.46 -59.53 -28.52
N ALA A 330 -26.15 -58.90 -29.64
CA ALA A 330 -26.72 -57.61 -30.02
C ALA A 330 -28.18 -57.70 -30.54
N VAL A 331 -28.71 -58.90 -30.77
CA VAL A 331 -30.05 -59.11 -31.36
C VAL A 331 -31.13 -59.37 -30.29
N GLU A 332 -30.75 -59.77 -29.08
CA GLU A 332 -31.71 -60.17 -28.04
C GLU A 332 -32.20 -59.01 -27.15
N SER A 333 -31.38 -57.98 -26.97
CA SER A 333 -31.76 -56.74 -26.27
C SER A 333 -32.69 -55.83 -27.09
N LEU A 334 -32.65 -55.94 -28.43
CA LEU A 334 -33.49 -55.12 -29.32
C LEU A 334 -34.94 -55.65 -29.41
N LYS A 335 -35.15 -56.95 -29.19
CA LYS A 335 -36.49 -57.57 -29.18
C LYS A 335 -37.31 -57.22 -27.92
N LYS A 336 -36.64 -57.01 -26.78
CA LYS A 336 -37.28 -56.64 -25.50
C LYS A 336 -37.67 -55.17 -25.39
N PHE A 337 -37.14 -54.30 -26.25
CA PHE A 337 -37.46 -52.86 -26.26
C PHE A 337 -38.69 -52.53 -27.12
N ILE A 338 -39.09 -53.42 -28.05
CA ILE A 338 -40.14 -53.13 -29.05
C ILE A 338 -41.53 -53.65 -28.65
N TRP A 339 -41.65 -54.60 -27.71
CA TRP A 339 -42.95 -55.15 -27.29
C TRP A 339 -43.16 -55.04 -25.79
N GLY A 340 -44.03 -54.11 -25.39
CA GLY A 340 -44.37 -53.88 -23.99
C GLY A 340 -45.46 -54.82 -23.45
N ALA A 341 -45.58 -54.74 -22.12
CA ALA A 341 -46.61 -55.28 -21.22
C ALA A 341 -46.46 -56.74 -20.75
N GLY A 342 -46.44 -56.90 -19.42
CA GLY A 342 -46.60 -58.17 -18.72
C GLY A 342 -46.09 -58.09 -17.28
N GLU A 343 -47.02 -57.92 -16.33
CA GLU A 343 -46.80 -58.02 -14.88
C GLU A 343 -46.16 -59.35 -14.49
N GLY A 344 -45.23 -59.31 -13.53
CA GLY A 344 -44.61 -60.49 -12.95
C GLY A 344 -43.40 -60.12 -12.10
N ALA A 345 -43.57 -60.16 -10.78
CA ALA A 345 -42.53 -59.90 -9.80
C ALA A 345 -41.53 -61.07 -9.77
N ASP A 346 -40.24 -60.76 -9.96
CA ASP A 346 -39.10 -61.55 -9.51
C ASP A 346 -37.98 -60.57 -9.08
N PRO A 347 -37.21 -60.88 -8.01
CA PRO A 347 -36.25 -59.94 -7.46
C PRO A 347 -35.03 -59.86 -8.38
N ILE A 348 -34.92 -58.80 -9.17
CA ILE A 348 -33.71 -58.54 -9.95
C ILE A 348 -32.61 -58.15 -8.97
N ALA A 349 -31.61 -59.03 -8.89
CA ALA A 349 -30.37 -58.85 -8.17
C ALA A 349 -29.82 -57.43 -8.38
N SER A 350 -29.55 -56.73 -7.27
CA SER A 350 -28.84 -55.46 -7.27
C SER A 350 -27.50 -55.66 -7.97
N GLN A 351 -27.39 -55.18 -9.21
CA GLN A 351 -26.09 -54.89 -9.81
C GLN A 351 -25.40 -53.92 -8.87
N ALA A 352 -24.38 -54.40 -8.17
CA ALA A 352 -23.46 -53.57 -7.43
C ALA A 352 -22.77 -52.66 -8.45
N VAL A 353 -23.30 -51.45 -8.65
CA VAL A 353 -22.52 -50.35 -9.17
C VAL A 353 -21.35 -50.23 -8.20
N SER A 354 -20.13 -50.47 -8.66
CA SER A 354 -18.96 -50.29 -7.81
C SER A 354 -18.99 -48.83 -7.35
N ALA A 355 -19.35 -48.62 -6.09
CA ALA A 355 -19.25 -47.31 -5.48
C ALA A 355 -17.78 -46.95 -5.49
N GLU A 356 -17.39 -46.04 -6.37
CA GLU A 356 -16.04 -45.47 -6.34
C GLU A 356 -15.90 -44.76 -5.00
N ALA A 357 -15.15 -45.37 -4.08
CA ALA A 357 -14.90 -44.78 -2.78
C ALA A 357 -13.89 -43.64 -2.97
N PHE A 358 -14.33 -42.42 -2.74
CA PHE A 358 -13.47 -41.25 -2.66
C PHE A 358 -13.24 -40.91 -1.19
N ALA A 359 -11.98 -40.76 -0.77
CA ALA A 359 -11.65 -40.19 0.54
C ALA A 359 -11.21 -38.75 0.38
N ALA A 360 -11.78 -37.88 1.22
CA ALA A 360 -11.32 -36.52 1.39
C ALA A 360 -10.22 -36.49 2.45
N GLU A 361 -8.99 -36.15 2.05
CA GLU A 361 -7.86 -35.92 2.96
C GLU A 361 -7.58 -34.41 3.05
N THR A 362 -7.36 -33.90 4.26
CA THR A 362 -6.95 -32.49 4.43
C THR A 362 -5.43 -32.39 4.44
N GLN A 363 -4.87 -31.75 3.41
CA GLN A 363 -3.44 -31.47 3.29
C GLN A 363 -3.16 -30.00 3.58
N TYR A 364 -2.00 -29.69 4.17
CA TYR A 364 -1.59 -28.32 4.48
C TYR A 364 -0.54 -27.86 3.48
N ILE A 365 -0.89 -26.90 2.63
CA ILE A 365 0.06 -26.31 1.66
C ILE A 365 0.57 -24.97 2.17
N THR A 366 1.82 -24.65 1.84
CA THR A 366 2.42 -23.34 2.15
C THR A 366 2.06 -22.34 1.07
N GLN A 367 1.42 -21.24 1.47
CA GLN A 367 1.03 -20.15 0.59
C GLN A 367 1.86 -18.89 0.90
N PRO A 368 2.55 -18.27 -0.08
CA PRO A 368 3.23 -17.00 0.12
C PRO A 368 2.23 -15.83 0.11
N CYS A 369 2.60 -14.71 0.73
CA CYS A 369 1.77 -13.50 0.73
C CYS A 369 1.72 -12.81 -0.64
N ILE A 370 2.81 -12.85 -1.40
CA ILE A 370 2.90 -12.28 -2.75
C ILE A 370 2.78 -13.40 -3.78
N MET A 371 1.98 -13.18 -4.82
CA MET A 371 1.78 -14.14 -5.91
C MET A 371 2.08 -13.57 -7.28
N THR A 372 1.98 -12.25 -7.45
CA THR A 372 2.04 -11.64 -8.77
C THR A 372 3.21 -10.68 -8.92
N THR A 373 3.65 -10.51 -10.17
CA THR A 373 4.66 -9.51 -10.53
C THR A 373 4.18 -8.08 -10.23
N GLY A 374 2.88 -7.81 -10.40
CA GLY A 374 2.25 -6.53 -10.10
C GLY A 374 2.25 -6.16 -8.61
N GLU A 375 1.88 -7.09 -7.74
CA GLU A 375 1.94 -6.90 -6.28
C GLU A 375 3.38 -6.59 -5.84
N THR A 376 4.34 -7.34 -6.38
CA THR A 376 5.78 -7.17 -6.11
C THR A 376 6.24 -5.78 -6.54
N PHE A 377 5.92 -5.36 -7.76
CA PHE A 377 6.24 -4.03 -8.26
C PHE A 377 5.67 -2.93 -7.36
N ALA A 378 4.40 -3.03 -6.96
CA ALA A 378 3.76 -2.03 -6.09
C ALA A 378 4.45 -1.92 -4.73
N ILE A 379 4.82 -3.05 -4.12
CA ILE A 379 5.55 -3.12 -2.85
C ILE A 379 6.91 -2.45 -2.96
N TRP A 380 7.70 -2.82 -3.97
CA TRP A 380 9.06 -2.29 -4.10
C TRP A 380 9.10 -0.83 -4.56
N LEU A 381 8.15 -0.40 -5.39
CA LEU A 381 7.95 1.02 -5.70
C LEU A 381 7.72 1.82 -4.41
N ASN A 382 6.87 1.31 -3.52
CA ASN A 382 6.59 1.95 -2.23
C ASN A 382 7.82 1.98 -1.31
N VAL A 383 8.53 0.86 -1.17
CA VAL A 383 9.74 0.77 -0.33
C VAL A 383 10.84 1.72 -0.82
N LEU A 384 11.12 1.73 -2.14
CA LEU A 384 12.13 2.60 -2.74
C LEU A 384 11.78 4.08 -2.61
N TYR A 385 10.49 4.42 -2.71
CA TYR A 385 10.00 5.78 -2.47
C TYR A 385 10.11 6.20 -0.99
N LEU A 386 9.77 5.31 -0.05
CA LEU A 386 9.78 5.63 1.37
C LEU A 386 11.19 5.77 1.95
N ALA A 387 12.20 5.08 1.39
CA ALA A 387 13.57 5.12 1.90
C ALA A 387 14.17 6.56 1.97
N PRO A 388 14.25 7.33 0.87
CA PRO A 388 14.76 8.71 0.92
C PRO A 388 13.83 9.63 1.73
N LEU A 389 12.52 9.40 1.69
CA LEU A 389 11.57 10.20 2.46
C LEU A 389 11.80 10.04 3.97
N THR A 390 11.95 8.80 4.43
CA THR A 390 12.22 8.46 5.83
C THR A 390 13.52 9.10 6.29
N TYR A 391 14.58 9.00 5.48
CA TYR A 391 15.86 9.65 5.75
C TYR A 391 15.70 11.17 5.94
N LEU A 392 15.00 11.83 5.01
CA LEU A 392 14.79 13.28 5.06
C LEU A 392 14.00 13.72 6.31
N PHE A 393 12.94 12.99 6.67
CA PHE A 393 12.14 13.29 7.87
C PHE A 393 12.91 13.06 9.18
N VAL A 394 13.66 11.96 9.27
CA VAL A 394 14.52 11.68 10.43
C VAL A 394 15.59 12.76 10.57
N SER A 395 16.26 13.12 9.48
CA SER A 395 17.25 14.21 9.45
C SER A 395 16.65 15.54 9.92
N PHE A 396 15.49 15.91 9.37
CA PHE A 396 14.76 17.11 9.79
C PHE A 396 14.41 17.10 11.28
N PHE A 397 13.96 15.96 11.82
CA PHE A 397 13.60 15.84 13.23
C PHE A 397 14.80 15.97 14.16
N ILE A 398 15.91 15.30 13.83
CA ILE A 398 17.17 15.40 14.60
C ILE A 398 17.65 16.86 14.63
N ALA A 399 17.66 17.52 13.47
CA ALA A 399 18.07 18.92 13.36
C ALA A 399 17.14 19.86 14.15
N SER A 400 15.82 19.70 14.01
CA SER A 400 14.82 20.64 14.54
C SER A 400 14.57 20.48 16.04
N TYR A 401 14.66 19.26 16.57
CA TYR A 401 14.24 18.95 17.93
C TYR A 401 15.38 18.48 18.81
N VAL A 402 16.21 17.54 18.35
CA VAL A 402 17.27 16.94 19.20
C VAL A 402 18.46 17.89 19.35
N LYS A 403 18.99 18.41 18.22
CA LYS A 403 20.13 19.33 18.26
C LYS A 403 19.76 20.65 18.96
N ARG A 404 18.54 21.14 18.74
CA ARG A 404 18.00 22.34 19.39
C ARG A 404 17.78 22.16 20.89
N SER A 405 17.23 21.03 21.34
CA SER A 405 17.05 20.76 22.78
C SER A 405 18.38 20.62 23.50
N ASN A 406 19.35 19.95 22.87
CA ASN A 406 20.68 19.76 23.46
C ASN A 406 21.46 21.08 23.53
N ALA A 407 21.33 21.96 22.54
CA ALA A 407 21.89 23.31 22.59
C ALA A 407 21.24 24.15 23.70
N ALA A 408 19.90 24.14 23.81
CA ALA A 408 19.18 24.86 24.85
C ALA A 408 19.54 24.36 26.27
N SER A 409 19.63 23.04 26.46
CA SER A 409 20.05 22.41 27.73
C SER A 409 21.50 22.76 28.09
N LYS A 410 22.43 22.72 27.14
CA LYS A 410 23.84 23.12 27.36
C LYS A 410 23.99 24.61 27.72
N THR A 411 23.12 25.47 27.17
CA THR A 411 23.16 26.92 27.45
C THR A 411 22.55 27.23 28.82
N SER A 412 21.55 26.46 29.27
CA SER A 412 20.95 26.61 30.61
C SER A 412 21.93 26.34 31.77
N HIS A 413 23.05 25.65 31.51
CA HIS A 413 24.10 25.38 32.50
C HIS A 413 25.24 26.42 32.52
N LYS A 414 25.28 27.38 31.58
CA LYS A 414 26.24 28.49 31.59
C LYS A 414 25.49 29.80 31.87
N GLY A 415 25.97 30.57 32.85
CA GLY A 415 25.26 31.69 33.49
C GLY A 415 24.54 32.69 32.56
N ALA A 416 23.49 33.31 33.10
CA ALA A 416 22.40 34.01 32.42
C ALA A 416 22.77 35.27 31.60
N HIS A 417 24.03 35.72 31.58
CA HIS A 417 24.38 37.02 31.00
C HIS A 417 24.77 36.98 29.50
N ASP A 418 24.92 35.79 28.91
CA ASP A 418 25.32 35.58 27.51
C ASP A 418 24.26 34.76 26.71
N VAL A 419 23.06 34.64 27.27
CA VAL A 419 22.00 33.76 26.76
C VAL A 419 21.42 34.27 25.44
N ASN A 420 21.25 35.58 25.27
CA ASN A 420 20.67 36.13 24.04
C ASN A 420 21.63 36.10 22.84
N ALA A 421 22.94 36.30 23.07
CA ALA A 421 23.95 36.20 22.01
C ALA A 421 24.15 34.73 21.57
N ASN A 422 24.19 33.80 22.53
CA ASN A 422 24.31 32.37 22.23
C ASN A 422 23.03 31.75 21.65
N ILE A 423 21.83 32.24 22.03
CA ILE A 423 20.57 31.86 21.38
C ILE A 423 20.53 32.36 19.94
N ALA A 424 20.93 33.61 19.66
CA ALA A 424 21.01 34.13 18.30
C ALA A 424 22.03 33.36 17.44
N LEU A 425 23.13 32.90 18.03
CA LEU A 425 24.15 32.10 17.36
C LEU A 425 23.70 30.65 17.12
N ALA A 426 22.95 30.06 18.06
CA ALA A 426 22.33 28.74 17.91
C ALA A 426 21.14 28.77 16.93
N GLU A 427 20.39 29.87 16.89
CA GLU A 427 19.34 30.14 15.92
C GLU A 427 19.93 30.33 14.53
N LYS A 428 21.02 31.11 14.40
CA LYS A 428 21.78 31.25 13.16
C LYS A 428 22.38 29.91 12.70
N ALA A 429 22.97 29.12 13.59
CA ALA A 429 23.51 27.79 13.26
C ALA A 429 22.42 26.77 12.90
N GLY A 430 21.22 26.88 13.49
CA GLY A 430 20.05 26.07 13.14
C GLY A 430 19.47 26.46 11.78
N TRP A 431 19.40 27.77 11.49
CA TRP A 431 19.04 28.31 10.18
C TRP A 431 20.08 27.98 9.11
N ASP A 432 21.37 27.96 9.44
CA ASP A 432 22.46 27.62 8.52
C ASP A 432 22.54 26.10 8.29
N ALA A 433 22.14 25.26 9.26
CA ALA A 433 21.97 23.82 9.07
C ALA A 433 20.72 23.49 8.23
N ALA A 434 19.60 24.19 8.47
CA ALA A 434 18.39 24.07 7.66
C ALA A 434 18.61 24.57 6.23
N LYS A 435 19.34 25.69 6.06
CA LYS A 435 19.82 26.16 4.76
C LYS A 435 20.87 25.24 4.15
N GLY A 436 21.69 24.55 4.95
CA GLY A 436 22.65 23.56 4.48
C GLY A 436 21.95 22.37 3.83
N ILE A 437 20.90 21.86 4.47
CA ILE A 437 20.02 20.82 3.91
C ILE A 437 19.25 21.36 2.70
N GLU A 438 18.76 22.60 2.75
CA GLU A 438 18.12 23.26 1.61
C GLU A 438 19.13 23.55 0.46
N LYS A 439 20.42 23.72 0.73
CA LYS A 439 21.45 23.98 -0.27
C LYS A 439 21.97 22.68 -0.89
N GLU A 440 22.15 21.64 -0.08
CA GLU A 440 22.59 20.31 -0.51
C GLU A 440 21.52 19.60 -1.37
N ILE A 441 20.24 19.88 -1.12
CA ILE A 441 19.11 19.34 -1.89
C ILE A 441 18.80 20.16 -3.16
N TYR A 442 19.24 21.42 -3.26
CA TYR A 442 18.97 22.28 -4.41
C TYR A 442 20.18 22.54 -5.33
N ASP A 443 21.43 22.41 -4.86
CA ASP A 443 22.63 22.62 -5.69
C ASP A 443 23.19 21.32 -6.32
N GLY A 444 22.53 20.17 -6.14
CA GLY A 444 22.92 18.88 -6.75
C GLY A 444 22.80 18.79 -8.27
N ALA A 445 22.52 19.89 -8.97
CA ALA A 445 22.34 19.95 -10.43
C ALA A 445 23.45 20.72 -11.18
N ASN A 446 24.63 20.91 -10.57
CA ASN A 446 25.80 21.50 -11.25
C ASN A 446 27.05 20.59 -11.27
N MET A 447 26.92 19.29 -10.99
CA MET A 447 27.98 18.29 -11.19
C MET A 447 27.78 17.52 -12.51
N ALA A 448 27.44 18.22 -13.59
CA ALA A 448 27.39 17.65 -14.95
C ALA A 448 27.60 18.76 -16.00
N ASN A 449 28.68 19.53 -15.86
CA ASN A 449 29.30 20.23 -16.99
C ASN A 449 30.74 20.60 -16.61
N GLY A 450 31.58 19.57 -16.48
CA GLY A 450 33.02 19.73 -16.56
C GLY A 450 33.42 19.77 -18.03
N SER A 451 33.16 20.88 -18.70
CA SER A 451 33.92 21.21 -19.91
C SER A 451 35.31 21.63 -19.46
N SER A 452 36.29 20.90 -19.96
CA SER A 452 37.66 21.33 -20.13
C SER A 452 37.73 22.81 -20.48
N ASP A 453 38.47 23.59 -19.70
CA ASP A 453 39.53 24.41 -20.25
C ASP A 453 40.54 24.82 -19.17
N GLU A 454 41.76 24.87 -19.65
CA GLU A 454 43.03 24.77 -18.96
C GLU A 454 43.55 26.16 -18.53
N ALA A 455 44.62 26.13 -17.73
CA ALA A 455 45.65 27.15 -17.60
C ALA A 455 45.42 28.35 -16.64
N SER A 456 46.11 28.27 -15.49
CA SER A 456 47.37 29.03 -15.26
C SER A 456 47.50 29.71 -13.88
N ARG A 457 48.71 29.51 -13.30
CA ARG A 457 49.46 30.39 -12.38
C ARG A 457 48.97 30.50 -10.92
N SER A 458 49.59 29.79 -9.98
CA SER A 458 50.90 30.03 -9.33
C SER A 458 50.86 30.97 -8.12
N SER A 459 51.30 30.41 -6.98
CA SER A 459 52.17 31.00 -5.96
C SER A 459 51.60 31.90 -4.83
N THR A 460 51.78 31.37 -3.62
CA THR A 460 52.20 32.02 -2.34
C THR A 460 51.18 32.74 -1.43
N PRO A 461 51.21 32.48 -0.10
CA PRO A 461 50.45 33.22 0.90
C PRO A 461 51.28 34.37 1.51
N LYS A 462 50.65 35.50 1.83
CA LYS A 462 51.21 36.49 2.76
C LYS A 462 50.17 36.95 3.78
N LYS A 463 50.48 36.67 5.06
CA LYS A 463 49.98 37.39 6.24
C LYS A 463 50.41 38.86 6.16
N ALA A 464 49.55 39.78 6.61
CA ALA A 464 49.98 41.06 7.16
C ALA A 464 49.00 41.54 8.23
N ASN A 465 49.54 41.70 9.44
CA ASN A 465 48.97 42.44 10.57
C ASN A 465 48.90 43.94 10.23
N GLY A 466 47.87 44.64 10.73
CA GLY A 466 47.81 46.10 10.64
C GLY A 466 46.64 46.71 11.40
N LYS A 467 46.83 46.95 12.70
CA LYS A 467 46.08 47.97 13.45
C LYS A 467 46.70 49.34 13.08
N PRO A 468 45.93 50.44 12.99
CA PRO A 468 46.16 51.46 14.02
C PRO A 468 44.96 52.35 14.41
N ARG A 469 45.08 52.83 15.65
CA ARG A 469 44.79 54.18 16.20
C ARG A 469 43.37 54.78 16.16
N ARG A 470 42.81 54.80 17.37
CA ARG A 470 42.18 55.95 18.07
C ARG A 470 42.70 57.33 17.65
N LYS A 471 41.75 58.24 17.42
CA LYS A 471 41.63 59.68 17.78
C LYS A 471 40.23 60.10 17.28
N ALA A 472 39.42 60.90 17.93
CA ALA A 472 39.37 61.52 19.25
C ALA A 472 37.88 61.68 19.59
#